data_AF-R7H281-F1
#
_entry.id   AF-R7H281-F1
#
_cell.length_a   1.000
_cell.length_b   1.000
_cell.length_c   1.000
_cell.angle_alpha   90.00
_cell.angle_beta   90.00
_cell.angle_gamma   90.00
#
_symmetry.space_group_name_H-M   'P 1'
#
loop_
_entity.id
_entity.type
_entity.pdbx_description
1 polymer ?
#
loop_
_entity_poly.entity_id
_entity_poly.type
_entity_poly.pdbx_seq_one_letter_code
_entity_poly.pdbx_strand_id
1 'polypeptide(L)'
;MQYGVEGSLTRPYTVGTMQTHKVTFENISQHKLIQDKSKLNVCALIIKKVTNGNNIKATIENAAKCRVELGETGIKQVDSEGANVVTGYYSLDGQRLNAPAKGITIVRYADGSTRKVRN
;
A
#
# COMPACT_ATOMS: atom_id res chain seq x y z
N MET A 1 -19.48 8.68 13.00
CA MET A 1 -18.52 7.62 13.38
C MET A 1 -18.69 7.32 14.86
N GLN A 2 -19.45 6.29 15.20
CA GLN A 2 -19.82 5.98 16.58
C GLN A 2 -18.98 4.77 17.04
N TYR A 3 -17.81 5.08 17.61
CA TYR A 3 -16.89 4.18 18.35
C TYR A 3 -16.09 3.12 17.55
N GLY A 4 -14.89 3.51 17.12
CA GLY A 4 -13.80 2.59 16.76
C GLY A 4 -13.98 1.81 15.43
N VAL A 5 -12.95 1.06 15.05
CA VAL A 5 -13.03 0.08 13.95
C VAL A 5 -13.45 -1.25 14.58
N GLU A 6 -14.69 -1.67 14.32
CA GLU A 6 -15.22 -2.95 14.81
C GLU A 6 -14.35 -4.12 14.32
N GLY A 7 -14.08 -5.10 15.19
CA GLY A 7 -13.21 -6.24 14.86
C GLY A 7 -11.71 -5.94 14.81
N SER A 8 -11.26 -4.72 15.18
CA SER A 8 -9.83 -4.38 15.27
C SER A 8 -9.05 -5.18 16.32
N LEU A 9 -9.75 -5.83 17.26
CA LEU A 9 -9.20 -6.83 18.17
C LEU A 9 -10.01 -8.11 18.05
N THR A 10 -9.33 -9.25 17.89
CA THR A 10 -9.96 -10.56 17.72
C THR A 10 -9.96 -11.32 19.04
N ARG A 11 -11.08 -11.96 19.38
CA ARG A 11 -11.17 -12.85 20.56
C ARG A 11 -10.84 -14.29 20.13
N PRO A 12 -10.25 -15.12 21.02
CA PRO A 12 -9.94 -14.87 22.44
C PRO A 12 -8.64 -14.06 22.68
N TYR A 13 -8.55 -13.42 23.84
CA TYR A 13 -7.33 -12.74 24.29
C TYR A 13 -6.46 -13.71 25.09
N THR A 14 -5.26 -14.02 24.57
CA THR A 14 -4.30 -14.88 25.28
C THR A 14 -3.21 -14.01 25.89
N VAL A 15 -2.96 -14.18 27.19
CA VAL A 15 -1.91 -13.44 27.90
C VAL A 15 -0.56 -13.70 27.23
N GLY A 16 0.23 -12.64 27.03
CA GLY A 16 1.54 -12.71 26.38
C GLY A 16 1.50 -12.79 24.86
N THR A 17 0.30 -12.83 24.24
CA THR A 17 0.18 -12.78 22.77
C THR A 17 -0.07 -11.35 22.29
N MET A 18 0.70 -10.93 21.30
CA MET A 18 0.51 -9.63 20.64
C MET A 18 -0.61 -9.73 19.60
N GLN A 19 -1.55 -8.79 19.62
CA GLN A 19 -2.51 -8.62 18.53
C GLN A 19 -2.06 -7.49 17.62
N THR A 20 -2.19 -7.71 16.31
CA THR A 20 -1.82 -6.73 15.29
C THR A 20 -3.03 -6.42 14.44
N HIS A 21 -3.30 -5.13 14.26
CA HIS A 21 -4.30 -4.63 13.34
C HIS A 21 -3.66 -3.64 12.39
N LYS A 22 -3.98 -3.75 11.10
CA LYS A 22 -3.47 -2.87 10.05
C LYS A 22 -4.64 -2.21 9.33
N VAL A 23 -4.59 -0.89 9.22
CA VAL A 23 -5.54 -0.09 8.44
C VAL A 23 -4.76 0.71 7.42
N THR A 24 -5.28 0.75 6.19
CA THR A 24 -4.81 1.67 5.14
C THR A 24 -5.88 2.74 4.93
N PHE A 25 -5.48 4.00 4.93
CA PHE A 25 -6.35 5.11 4.53
C PHE A 25 -6.15 5.35 3.03
N GLU A 26 -7.17 5.05 2.24
CA GLU A 26 -7.15 5.26 0.80
C GLU A 26 -7.52 6.71 0.43
N ASN A 27 -7.13 7.14 -0.77
CA ASN A 27 -7.50 8.44 -1.35
C ASN A 27 -7.10 9.70 -0.55
N ILE A 28 -6.10 9.59 0.33
CA ILE A 28 -5.59 10.73 1.12
C ILE A 28 -5.04 11.88 0.25
N SER A 29 -4.67 11.59 -1.01
CA SER A 29 -4.20 12.56 -2.01
C SER A 29 -5.27 13.59 -2.41
N GLN A 30 -6.55 13.35 -2.09
CA GLN A 30 -7.62 14.32 -2.35
C GLN A 30 -7.78 15.33 -1.20
N HIS A 31 -7.13 15.10 -0.06
CA HIS A 31 -7.36 15.87 1.17
C HIS A 31 -6.10 16.64 1.63
N LYS A 32 -6.00 17.93 1.27
CA LYS A 32 -4.83 18.78 1.52
C LYS A 32 -4.36 18.81 2.98
N LEU A 33 -5.28 18.78 3.94
CA LEU A 33 -4.96 18.86 5.37
C LEU A 33 -4.17 17.64 5.88
N ILE A 34 -4.47 16.44 5.37
CA ILE A 34 -3.87 15.18 5.82
C ILE A 34 -2.72 14.70 4.93
N GLN A 35 -2.33 15.50 3.92
CA GLN A 35 -1.12 15.22 3.13
C GLN A 35 0.15 15.63 3.86
N ASP A 36 0.07 16.65 4.69
CA ASP A 36 1.21 17.11 5.50
C ASP A 36 1.43 16.15 6.68
N LYS A 37 2.20 15.08 6.43
CA LYS A 37 2.54 14.06 7.43
C LYS A 37 3.25 14.64 8.66
N SER A 38 3.91 15.80 8.56
CA SER A 38 4.52 16.47 9.70
C SER A 38 3.50 16.95 10.73
N LYS A 39 2.23 17.06 10.34
CA LYS A 39 1.10 17.46 11.20
C LYS A 39 0.27 16.26 11.67
N LEU A 40 0.63 15.04 11.26
CA LEU A 40 -0.14 13.85 11.59
C LEU A 40 0.41 13.11 12.80
N ASN A 41 -0.52 12.66 13.64
CA ASN A 41 -0.28 11.71 14.71
C ASN A 41 -1.31 10.59 14.59
N VAL A 42 -0.90 9.37 14.90
CA VAL A 42 -1.80 8.22 15.03
C VAL A 42 -2.07 8.00 16.51
N CYS A 43 -3.33 7.85 16.86
CA CYS A 43 -3.76 7.47 18.20
C CYS A 43 -4.46 6.10 18.11
N ALA A 44 -3.98 5.13 18.87
CA ALA A 44 -4.63 3.84 19.05
C ALA A 44 -5.27 3.81 20.44
N LEU A 45 -6.52 3.35 20.53
CA LEU A 45 -7.26 3.25 21.79
C LEU A 45 -7.80 1.83 21.96
N ILE A 46 -7.63 1.27 23.15
CA ILE A 46 -8.32 0.05 23.56
C ILE A 46 -9.62 0.51 24.24
N ILE A 47 -10.74 0.25 23.57
CA ILE A 47 -12.07 0.65 24.03
C ILE A 47 -12.79 -0.58 24.59
N LYS A 48 -13.15 -0.54 25.88
CA LYS A 48 -14.03 -1.52 26.50
C LYS A 48 -15.47 -1.06 26.34
N LYS A 49 -16.24 -1.82 25.56
CA LYS A 49 -17.69 -1.65 25.41
C LYS A 49 -18.41 -2.68 26.30
N VAL A 50 -19.29 -2.20 27.17
CA VAL A 50 -20.18 -3.04 27.99
C VAL A 50 -21.61 -2.71 27.61
N THR A 51 -22.37 -3.75 27.26
CA THR A 51 -23.79 -3.64 26.95
C THR A 51 -24.59 -4.29 28.07
N ASN A 52 -25.54 -3.57 28.66
CA ASN A 52 -26.50 -4.07 29.64
C ASN A 52 -27.92 -3.71 29.19
N GLY A 53 -28.60 -4.66 28.54
CA GLY A 53 -29.83 -4.38 27.79
C GLY A 53 -29.60 -3.32 26.72
N ASN A 54 -30.40 -2.26 26.74
CA ASN A 54 -30.27 -1.11 25.82
C ASN A 54 -29.19 -0.09 26.26
N ASN A 55 -28.56 -0.28 27.41
CA ASN A 55 -27.53 0.64 27.90
C ASN A 55 -26.15 0.21 27.38
N ILE A 56 -25.51 1.09 26.61
CA ILE A 56 -24.15 0.89 26.13
C ILE A 56 -23.23 1.87 26.86
N LYS A 57 -22.23 1.34 27.58
CA LYS A 57 -21.15 2.12 28.19
C LYS A 57 -19.83 1.80 27.48
N ALA A 58 -19.07 2.83 27.12
CA ALA A 58 -17.73 2.69 26.55
C ALA A 58 -16.71 3.39 27.46
N THR A 59 -15.62 2.70 27.80
CA THR A 59 -14.46 3.25 28.52
C THR A 59 -13.19 3.03 27.73
N ILE A 60 -12.24 3.96 27.84
CA ILE A 60 -10.89 3.79 27.28
C ILE A 60 -10.06 3.12 28.38
N GLU A 61 -9.61 1.89 28.12
CA GLU A 61 -8.78 1.13 29.06
C GLU A 61 -7.29 1.41 28.85
N ASN A 62 -6.90 1.74 27.62
CA ASN A 62 -5.54 2.13 27.27
C ASN A 62 -5.52 2.99 26.01
N ALA A 63 -4.49 3.82 25.88
CA ALA A 63 -4.25 4.61 24.68
C ALA A 63 -2.76 4.76 24.42
N ALA A 64 -2.40 4.78 23.14
CA ALA A 64 -1.06 5.09 22.68
C ALA A 64 -1.15 6.12 21.55
N LYS A 65 -0.14 6.98 21.46
CA LYS A 65 0.00 7.97 20.39
C LYS A 65 1.41 7.91 19.82
N CYS A 66 1.53 7.94 18.50
CA CYS A 66 2.79 8.12 17.82
C CYS A 66 2.67 9.18 16.72
N ARG A 67 3.81 9.80 16.37
CA ARG A 67 3.90 10.69 15.21
C ARG A 67 3.93 9.84 13.95
N VAL A 68 3.30 10.31 12.87
CA VAL A 68 3.48 9.65 11.56
C VAL A 68 4.90 9.95 11.09
N GLU A 69 5.71 8.91 10.97
CA GLU A 69 7.06 9.04 10.46
C GLU A 69 7.05 9.25 8.94
N LEU A 70 8.01 10.03 8.46
CA LEU A 70 8.30 10.19 7.04
C LEU A 70 9.05 8.96 6.55
N GLY A 71 8.34 7.83 6.45
CA GLY A 71 8.85 6.65 5.77
C GLY A 71 8.78 6.83 4.26
N GLU A 72 9.85 6.47 3.55
CA GLU A 72 9.79 6.26 2.10
C GLU A 72 8.86 5.07 1.85
N THR A 73 7.66 5.33 1.35
CA THR A 73 6.88 4.27 0.71
C THR A 73 7.53 4.04 -0.64
N GLY A 74 8.25 2.93 -0.78
CA GLY A 74 8.79 2.53 -2.08
C GLY A 74 7.71 2.63 -3.15
N ILE A 75 8.07 3.18 -4.30
CA ILE A 75 7.19 3.21 -5.47
C ILE A 75 6.97 1.76 -5.86
N LYS A 76 5.79 1.19 -5.56
CA LYS A 76 5.42 -0.10 -6.11
C LYS A 76 5.17 0.11 -7.59
N GLN A 77 5.99 -0.54 -8.41
CA GLN A 77 5.75 -0.62 -9.86
C GLN A 77 4.38 -1.28 -10.05
N VAL A 78 3.52 -0.67 -10.87
CA VAL A 78 2.25 -1.28 -11.24
C VAL A 78 2.59 -2.46 -12.14
N ASP A 79 2.29 -3.68 -11.70
CA ASP A 79 2.35 -4.86 -12.58
C ASP A 79 1.25 -4.68 -13.63
N SER A 80 1.62 -4.18 -14.82
CA SER A 80 0.69 -4.15 -15.93
C SER A 80 0.50 -5.56 -16.47
N GLU A 81 -0.75 -5.99 -16.66
CA GLU A 81 -1.04 -7.18 -17.46
C GLU A 81 -0.36 -7.04 -18.83
N GLY A 82 0.48 -8.01 -19.20
CA GLY A 82 1.23 -7.99 -20.45
C GLY A 82 2.70 -7.54 -20.36
N ALA A 83 3.33 -7.60 -19.18
CA ALA A 83 4.77 -7.29 -19.00
C ALA A 83 5.75 -8.06 -19.91
N ASN A 84 5.30 -9.14 -20.54
CA ASN A 84 6.09 -9.91 -21.52
C ASN A 84 5.58 -9.79 -22.96
N VAL A 85 4.56 -8.98 -23.23
CA VAL A 85 4.06 -8.74 -24.59
C VAL A 85 5.00 -7.76 -25.28
N VAL A 86 5.69 -8.22 -26.32
CA VAL A 86 6.56 -7.38 -27.13
C VAL A 86 5.73 -6.50 -28.05
N THR A 87 5.97 -5.19 -28.02
CA THR A 87 5.32 -4.18 -28.87
C THR A 87 6.22 -3.69 -29.99
N GLY A 88 7.53 -3.95 -29.92
CA GLY A 88 8.46 -3.64 -31.01
C GLY A 88 9.89 -4.10 -30.78
N TYR A 89 10.61 -4.24 -31.89
CA TYR A 89 12.05 -4.49 -31.94
C TYR A 89 12.75 -3.29 -32.55
N TYR A 90 13.93 -2.94 -32.04
CA TYR A 90 14.71 -1.80 -32.52
C TYR A 90 16.20 -2.14 -32.57
N SER A 91 16.91 -1.57 -33.55
CA SER A 91 18.37 -1.59 -33.59
C SER A 91 18.95 -0.73 -32.46
N LEU A 92 20.26 -0.84 -32.24
CA LEU A 92 20.98 0.04 -31.30
C LEU A 92 20.87 1.53 -31.67
N ASP A 93 20.71 1.82 -32.96
CA ASP A 93 20.51 3.18 -33.49
C ASP A 93 19.05 3.65 -33.41
N GLY A 94 18.14 2.84 -32.84
CA GLY A 94 16.74 3.19 -32.65
C GLY A 94 15.83 2.96 -33.86
N GLN A 95 16.31 2.31 -34.93
CA GLN A 95 15.47 1.97 -36.08
C GLN A 95 14.56 0.78 -35.77
N ARG A 96 13.29 0.85 -36.15
CA ARG A 96 12.34 -0.25 -35.93
C ARG A 96 12.67 -1.44 -36.84
N LEU A 97 12.64 -2.64 -36.25
CA LEU A 97 12.90 -3.91 -36.92
C LEU A 97 11.61 -4.75 -36.97
N ASN A 98 11.51 -5.61 -37.98
CA ASN A 98 10.38 -6.54 -38.11
C ASN A 98 10.51 -7.76 -37.18
N ALA A 99 11.74 -8.12 -36.83
CA ALA A 99 12.08 -9.24 -35.95
C ALA A 99 13.42 -8.96 -35.25
N PRO A 100 13.78 -9.71 -34.20
CA PRO A 100 15.10 -9.59 -33.58
C PRO A 100 16.23 -9.85 -34.59
N ALA A 101 17.25 -8.99 -34.57
CA ALA A 101 18.46 -9.17 -35.37
C ALA A 101 19.52 -9.96 -34.57
N LYS A 102 20.46 -10.58 -35.29
CA LYS A 102 21.64 -11.22 -34.69
C LYS A 102 22.48 -10.16 -33.96
N GLY A 103 22.90 -10.43 -32.72
CA GLY A 103 23.53 -9.42 -31.87
C GLY A 103 22.55 -8.74 -30.92
N ILE A 104 22.76 -7.45 -30.62
CA ILE A 104 21.92 -6.73 -29.64
C ILE A 104 20.70 -6.13 -30.32
N THR A 105 19.51 -6.53 -29.86
CA THR A 105 18.22 -5.92 -30.21
C THR A 105 17.63 -5.24 -28.98
N ILE A 106 17.07 -4.04 -29.16
CA ILE A 106 16.29 -3.36 -28.14
C ILE A 106 14.83 -3.82 -28.28
N VAL A 107 14.25 -4.38 -27.22
CA VAL A 107 12.87 -4.90 -27.19
C VAL A 107 12.01 -3.99 -26.33
N ARG A 108 10.92 -3.46 -26.89
CA ARG A 108 9.92 -2.68 -26.16
C ARG A 108 8.75 -3.59 -25.77
N TYR A 109 8.32 -3.50 -24.52
CA TYR A 109 7.22 -4.28 -23.97
C TYR A 109 5.98 -3.41 -23.76
N ALA A 110 4.82 -4.06 -23.61
CA ALA A 110 3.55 -3.39 -23.38
C ALA A 110 3.49 -2.70 -22.00
N ASP A 111 4.28 -3.17 -21.04
CA ASP A 111 4.47 -2.52 -19.72
C ASP A 111 5.27 -1.20 -19.78
N GLY A 112 5.67 -0.78 -20.99
CA GLY A 112 6.48 0.41 -21.20
C GLY A 112 7.98 0.21 -20.93
N SER A 113 8.39 -0.97 -20.44
CA SER A 113 9.80 -1.30 -20.26
C SER A 113 10.49 -1.52 -21.61
N THR A 114 11.80 -1.27 -21.62
CA THR A 114 12.67 -1.49 -22.78
C THR A 114 13.89 -2.28 -22.33
N ARG A 115 14.18 -3.42 -22.97
CA ARG A 115 15.27 -4.32 -22.57
C ARG A 115 16.21 -4.57 -23.74
N LYS A 116 17.51 -4.68 -23.46
CA LYS A 116 18.51 -5.12 -24.44
C LYS A 116 18.57 -6.64 -24.40
N VAL A 117 18.36 -7.28 -25.54
CA VAL A 117 18.40 -8.74 -25.70
C VAL A 117 19.49 -9.08 -26.71
N ARG A 118 20.30 -10.09 -26.39
CA ARG A 118 21.35 -10.59 -27.29
C ARG A 118 20.91 -11.93 -27.86
N ASN A 119 20.77 -11.99 -29.18
CA ASN A 119 20.46 -13.20 -29.95
C ASN A 119 21.68 -13.71 -30.74
#